data_AF-A0A530HC52-F1
#
_entry.id   AF-A0A530HC52-F1
#
_cell.length_a   1.000
_cell.length_b   1.000
_cell.length_c   1.000
_cell.angle_alpha   90.00
_cell.angle_beta   90.00
_cell.angle_gamma   90.00
#
_symmetry.space_group_name_H-M   'P 1'
#
loop_
_entity.id
_entity.type
_entity.pdbx_description
1 polymer ?
#
loop_
_entity_poly.entity_id
_entity_poly.type
_entity_poly.pdbx_seq_one_letter_code
_entity_poly.pdbx_strand_id
1 'polypeptide(L)'
;MATEIASQHDIFPHIRIVMGMVIGLGVTRLLSGTARIVQHPGQYRLYAVHLAWVASVLLMLVHFWWWEFGLYAIENWTFGKYLFIIFYAITLFLLCALLFPDSMLDYTSYEDYFYSRRAWFFGLLGFTYLLDVIDTLLKGPE
;
A
#
# COMPACT_ATOMS: atom_id res chain seq x y z
N MET A 1 26.98 13.25 28.39
CA MET A 1 26.84 13.39 26.93
C MET A 1 25.46 12.85 26.60
N ALA A 2 24.45 13.72 26.60
CA ALA A 2 23.09 13.29 26.32
C ALA A 2 23.02 12.93 24.84
N THR A 3 22.62 11.70 24.54
CA THR A 3 22.30 11.25 23.19
C THR A 3 21.25 12.21 22.64
N GLU A 4 21.63 13.10 21.72
CA GLU A 4 20.67 13.79 20.86
C GLU A 4 19.97 12.70 20.05
N ILE A 5 18.83 12.26 20.56
CA ILE A 5 17.92 11.41 19.81
C ILE A 5 17.49 12.26 18.62
N ALA A 6 17.81 11.78 17.42
CA ALA A 6 17.61 12.43 16.12
C ALA A 6 16.50 13.50 16.10
N SER A 7 16.80 14.68 15.58
CA SER A 7 15.82 15.76 15.50
C SER A 7 14.64 15.35 14.61
N GLN A 8 13.46 15.96 14.75
CA GLN A 8 12.32 15.72 13.85
C GLN A 8 12.71 15.81 12.36
N HIS A 9 13.65 16.72 12.06
CA HIS A 9 14.17 16.97 10.73
C HIS A 9 14.97 15.78 10.16
N ASP A 10 15.51 14.91 11.02
CA ASP A 10 16.22 13.69 10.63
C ASP A 10 15.27 12.47 10.59
N ILE A 11 14.29 12.43 11.51
CA ILE A 11 13.34 11.32 11.61
C ILE A 11 12.41 11.28 10.41
N PHE A 12 11.74 12.38 10.08
CA PHE A 12 10.75 12.39 8.99
C PHE A 12 11.34 11.91 7.65
N PRO A 13 12.51 12.39 7.17
CA PRO A 13 13.12 11.87 5.96
C PRO A 13 13.46 10.38 6.03
N HIS A 14 13.95 9.90 7.18
CA HIS A 14 14.25 8.49 7.37
C HIS A 14 13.00 7.62 7.21
N ILE A 15 11.90 7.99 7.87
CA ILE A 15 10.61 7.28 7.79
C ILE A 15 10.11 7.29 6.34
N ARG A 16 10.18 8.45 5.69
CA ARG A 16 9.70 8.62 4.33
C ARG A 16 10.46 7.76 3.32
N ILE A 17 11.76 7.57 3.51
CA ILE A 17 12.58 6.67 2.68
C ILE A 17 12.12 5.23 2.86
N VAL A 18 12.03 4.74 4.10
CA VAL A 18 11.65 3.33 4.38
C VAL A 18 10.22 3.05 3.89
N MET A 19 9.28 3.93 4.21
CA MET A 19 7.90 3.86 3.74
C MET A 19 7.83 3.90 2.21
N GLY A 20 8.56 4.82 1.57
CA GLY A 20 8.64 4.96 0.12
C GLY A 20 9.19 3.72 -0.58
N MET A 21 10.16 3.03 0.03
CA MET A 21 10.66 1.74 -0.47
C MET A 21 9.55 0.68 -0.49
N VAL A 22 8.78 0.56 0.59
CA VAL A 22 7.67 -0.43 0.68
C VAL A 22 6.57 -0.11 -0.34
N ILE A 23 6.15 1.15 -0.43
CA ILE A 23 5.13 1.58 -1.41
C ILE A 23 5.64 1.39 -2.84
N GLY A 24 6.92 1.66 -3.11
CA GLY A 24 7.54 1.44 -4.42
C GLY A 24 7.50 -0.02 -4.86
N LEU A 25 7.65 -0.97 -3.94
CA LEU A 25 7.47 -2.41 -4.22
C LEU A 25 6.02 -2.72 -4.60
N GLY A 26 5.04 -2.11 -3.91
CA GLY A 26 3.61 -2.23 -4.24
C GLY A 26 3.29 -1.68 -5.64
N VAL A 27 3.78 -0.49 -5.96
CA VAL A 27 3.64 0.10 -7.31
C VAL A 27 4.27 -0.81 -8.37
N THR A 28 5.49 -1.29 -8.13
CA THR A 28 6.20 -2.21 -9.04
C THR A 28 5.38 -3.47 -9.29
N ARG A 29 4.77 -4.05 -8.25
CA ARG A 29 3.89 -5.22 -8.35
C ARG A 29 2.71 -4.95 -9.30
N LEU A 30 1.99 -3.85 -9.10
CA LEU A 30 0.82 -3.49 -9.90
C LEU A 30 1.16 -3.19 -11.36
N LEU A 31 2.24 -2.42 -11.59
CA LEU A 31 2.70 -2.09 -12.93
C LEU A 31 3.21 -3.32 -13.67
N SER A 32 3.98 -4.19 -13.01
CA SER A 32 4.50 -5.42 -13.62
C SER A 32 3.38 -6.41 -13.95
N GLY A 33 2.40 -6.56 -13.05
CA GLY A 33 1.22 -7.38 -13.30
C GLY A 33 0.39 -6.86 -14.50
N THR A 34 0.19 -5.55 -14.57
CA THR A 34 -0.51 -4.90 -15.70
C THR A 34 0.27 -5.09 -17.01
N ALA A 35 1.58 -4.86 -17.00
CA ALA A 35 2.45 -5.08 -18.16
C ALA A 35 2.40 -6.52 -18.64
N ARG A 36 2.39 -7.50 -17.73
CA ARG A 36 2.26 -8.93 -18.07
C ARG A 36 0.95 -9.24 -18.80
N ILE A 37 -0.15 -8.62 -18.38
CA ILE A 37 -1.44 -8.79 -19.06
C ILE A 37 -1.37 -8.24 -20.50
N VAL A 38 -0.74 -7.08 -20.70
CA VAL A 38 -0.55 -6.48 -22.04
C VAL A 38 0.39 -7.31 -22.90
N GLN A 39 1.46 -7.85 -22.33
CA GLN A 39 2.44 -8.70 -23.02
C GLN A 39 1.86 -10.07 -23.39
N HIS A 40 0.98 -10.63 -22.57
CA HIS A 40 0.40 -11.96 -22.75
C HIS A 40 -1.13 -11.94 -22.66
N PRO A 41 -1.83 -11.28 -23.59
CA PRO A 41 -3.28 -11.04 -23.50
C PRO A 41 -4.12 -12.33 -23.57
N GLY A 42 -3.54 -13.42 -24.12
CA GLY A 42 -4.20 -14.73 -24.20
C GLY A 42 -3.91 -15.67 -23.02
N GLN A 43 -3.05 -15.29 -22.06
CA GLN A 43 -2.64 -16.20 -20.98
C GLN A 43 -3.76 -16.41 -19.95
N TYR A 44 -4.49 -15.35 -19.60
CA TYR A 44 -5.63 -15.40 -18.67
C TYR A 44 -6.74 -14.49 -19.15
N ARG A 45 -8.00 -14.90 -18.96
CA ARG A 45 -9.15 -14.05 -19.29
C ARG A 45 -9.13 -12.78 -18.45
N LEU A 46 -9.12 -11.65 -19.15
CA LEU A 46 -9.19 -10.31 -18.60
C LEU A 46 -10.58 -10.05 -17.99
N TYR A 47 -10.59 -9.58 -16.75
CA TYR A 47 -11.81 -9.17 -16.05
C TYR A 47 -11.72 -7.66 -15.79
N ALA A 48 -12.63 -6.88 -16.39
CA ALA A 48 -12.56 -5.42 -16.33
C ALA A 48 -12.61 -4.87 -14.89
N VAL A 49 -13.37 -5.54 -14.01
CA VAL A 49 -13.45 -5.17 -12.58
C VAL A 49 -12.11 -5.38 -11.88
N HIS A 50 -11.32 -6.40 -12.28
CA HIS A 50 -9.98 -6.58 -11.74
C HIS A 50 -9.07 -5.40 -12.10
N LEU A 51 -9.09 -4.95 -13.36
CA LEU A 51 -8.34 -3.77 -13.77
C LEU A 51 -8.79 -2.49 -13.06
N ALA A 52 -10.10 -2.35 -12.82
CA ALA A 52 -10.63 -1.24 -12.04
C ALA A 52 -10.08 -1.23 -10.60
N TRP A 53 -10.00 -2.40 -9.95
CA TRP A 53 -9.36 -2.51 -8.63
C TRP A 53 -7.86 -2.25 -8.66
N VAL A 54 -7.14 -2.71 -9.68
CA VAL A 54 -5.72 -2.38 -9.87
C VAL A 54 -5.52 -0.87 -9.98
N ALA A 55 -6.31 -0.19 -10.81
CA ALA A 55 -6.26 1.27 -10.93
C ALA A 55 -6.64 1.97 -9.61
N SER A 56 -7.68 1.50 -8.93
CA SER A 56 -8.12 2.05 -7.64
C SER A 56 -7.04 1.93 -6.56
N VAL A 57 -6.38 0.78 -6.45
CA VAL A 57 -5.31 0.56 -5.46
C VAL A 57 -4.06 1.36 -5.84
N LEU A 58 -3.73 1.47 -7.13
CA LEU A 58 -2.62 2.33 -7.57
C LEU A 58 -2.87 3.80 -7.18
N LEU A 59 -4.09 4.31 -7.42
CA LEU A 59 -4.48 5.65 -6.98
C LEU A 59 -4.44 5.79 -5.46
N MET A 60 -4.86 4.78 -4.71
CA MET A 60 -4.76 4.76 -3.25
C MET A 60 -3.30 4.86 -2.78
N LEU A 61 -2.35 4.15 -3.41
CA LEU A 61 -0.93 4.26 -3.08
C LEU A 61 -0.38 5.67 -3.35
N VAL A 62 -0.75 6.28 -4.47
CA VAL A 62 -0.37 7.66 -4.80
C VAL A 62 -0.97 8.65 -3.80
N HIS A 63 -2.24 8.46 -3.45
CA HIS A 63 -2.94 9.31 -2.49
C HIS A 63 -2.31 9.19 -1.10
N PHE A 64 -2.11 7.97 -0.60
CA PHE A 64 -1.37 7.72 0.64
C PHE A 64 -0.03 8.45 0.61
N TRP A 65 0.81 8.19 -0.39
CA TRP A 65 2.13 8.81 -0.49
C TRP A 65 2.12 10.35 -0.52
N TRP A 66 1.09 10.95 -1.13
CA TRP A 66 0.88 12.39 -1.12
C TRP A 66 0.45 12.90 0.27
N TRP A 67 -0.53 12.28 0.91
CA TRP A 67 -1.05 12.70 2.21
C TRP A 67 -0.04 12.53 3.36
N GLU A 68 0.97 11.68 3.19
CA GLU A 68 2.07 11.54 4.14
C GLU A 68 2.99 12.77 4.23
N PHE A 69 2.83 13.80 3.38
CA PHE A 69 3.42 15.11 3.65
C PHE A 69 2.95 15.70 4.99
N GLY A 70 1.72 15.37 5.43
CA GLY A 70 1.17 15.81 6.72
C GLY A 70 1.95 15.32 7.94
N LEU A 71 2.77 14.26 7.80
CA LEU A 71 3.65 13.80 8.88
C LEU A 71 4.67 14.86 9.33
N TYR A 72 4.96 15.85 8.47
CA TYR A 72 5.83 16.97 8.83
C TYR A 72 5.28 17.79 10.00
N ALA A 73 3.95 17.83 10.17
CA ALA A 73 3.30 18.52 11.30
C ALA A 73 3.42 17.75 12.62
N ILE A 74 3.87 16.49 12.61
CA ILE A 74 4.02 15.69 13.82
C ILE A 74 5.30 16.11 14.54
N GLU A 75 5.14 16.90 15.60
CA GLU A 75 6.26 17.35 16.42
C GLU A 75 6.84 16.19 17.27
N ASN A 76 5.99 15.40 17.92
CA ASN A 76 6.45 14.37 18.84
C ASN A 76 6.48 12.99 18.18
N TRP A 77 7.63 12.60 17.63
CA TRP A 77 7.86 11.26 17.09
C TRP A 77 8.09 10.24 18.20
N THR A 78 7.40 9.10 18.10
CA THR A 78 7.61 7.94 18.97
C THR A 78 7.87 6.70 18.13
N PHE A 79 8.53 5.71 18.70
CA PHE A 79 8.75 4.42 18.04
C PHE A 79 7.43 3.75 17.61
N GLY A 80 6.35 3.94 18.38
CA GLY A 80 5.02 3.43 18.04
C GLY A 80 4.44 4.07 16.77
N LYS A 81 4.55 5.39 16.61
CA LYS A 81 4.11 6.09 15.39
C LYS A 81 4.92 5.64 14.17
N TYR A 82 6.23 5.48 14.34
CA TYR A 82 7.09 4.93 13.29
C TYR A 82 6.62 3.54 12.84
N LEU A 83 6.47 2.61 13.79
CA LEU A 83 6.08 1.24 13.49
C LEU A 83 4.68 1.18 12.84
N PHE A 84 3.76 2.05 13.26
CA PHE A 84 2.44 2.18 12.67
C PHE A 84 2.49 2.55 11.19
N ILE A 85 3.27 3.55 10.79
CA ILE A 85 3.39 3.96 9.37
C ILE A 85 3.97 2.84 8.52
N ILE A 86 5.00 2.15 9.02
CA ILE A 86 5.59 1.00 8.33
C ILE A 86 4.56 -0.14 8.19
N PHE A 87 3.82 -0.43 9.25
CA PHE A 87 2.74 -1.43 9.22
C PHE A 87 1.64 -1.06 8.23
N TYR A 88 1.27 0.21 8.14
CA TYR A 88 0.29 0.69 7.17
C TYR A 88 0.82 0.53 5.73
N ALA A 89 2.05 0.93 5.45
CA ALA A 89 2.67 0.73 4.14
C ALA A 89 2.74 -0.77 3.74
N ILE A 90 3.06 -1.66 4.69
CA ILE A 90 3.04 -3.11 4.47
C ILE A 90 1.63 -3.59 4.12
N THR A 91 0.60 -3.09 4.81
CA THR A 91 -0.80 -3.46 4.54
C THR A 91 -1.21 -3.07 3.12
N LEU A 92 -0.81 -1.88 2.66
CA LEU A 92 -1.03 -1.42 1.28
C LEU A 92 -0.28 -2.30 0.27
N PHE A 93 0.96 -2.69 0.57
CA PHE A 93 1.71 -3.65 -0.25
C PHE A 93 1.00 -5.01 -0.33
N LEU A 94 0.48 -5.53 0.78
CA LEU A 94 -0.25 -6.81 0.79
C LEU A 94 -1.51 -6.75 -0.08
N LEU A 95 -2.20 -5.60 -0.12
CA LEU A 95 -3.33 -5.39 -1.03
C LEU A 95 -2.91 -5.48 -2.50
N CYS A 96 -1.73 -4.92 -2.86
CA CYS A 96 -1.15 -5.03 -4.19
C CYS A 96 -0.77 -6.48 -4.53
N ALA A 97 -0.17 -7.20 -3.58
CA ALA A 97 0.21 -8.60 -3.73
C ALA A 97 -1.00 -9.53 -3.87
N LEU A 98 -2.12 -9.21 -3.21
CA LEU A 98 -3.37 -9.93 -3.40
C LEU A 98 -3.97 -9.71 -4.78
N LEU A 99 -3.83 -8.53 -5.38
CA LEU A 99 -4.31 -8.30 -6.75
C LEU A 99 -3.48 -9.10 -7.77
N PHE A 100 -2.16 -9.08 -7.66
CA PHE A 100 -1.29 -9.87 -8.53
C PHE A 100 -0.55 -10.95 -7.73
N PRO A 101 -1.07 -12.19 -7.66
CA PRO A 101 -0.39 -13.29 -6.99
C PRO A 101 0.86 -13.74 -7.75
N ASP A 102 1.79 -14.39 -7.05
CA ASP A 102 3.03 -14.91 -7.66
C ASP A 102 2.74 -16.04 -8.66
N SER A 103 1.69 -16.83 -8.38
CA SER A 103 1.26 -17.95 -9.21
C SER A 103 -0.24 -17.92 -9.44
N MET A 104 -0.63 -18.22 -10.68
CA MET A 104 -2.01 -18.40 -11.12
C MET A 104 -2.27 -19.86 -11.53
N LEU A 105 -1.38 -20.80 -11.19
CA LEU A 105 -1.46 -22.20 -11.65
C LEU A 105 -2.75 -22.91 -11.23
N ASP A 106 -3.29 -22.55 -10.06
CA ASP A 106 -4.51 -23.15 -9.52
C ASP A 106 -5.80 -22.44 -10.00
N TYR A 107 -5.70 -21.42 -10.86
CA TYR A 107 -6.83 -20.57 -11.25
C TYR A 107 -6.97 -20.46 -12.76
N THR A 108 -8.22 -20.48 -13.22
CA THR A 108 -8.54 -20.43 -14.65
C THR A 108 -8.54 -19.01 -15.22
N SER A 109 -8.75 -17.99 -14.37
CA SER A 109 -8.83 -16.58 -14.76
C SER A 109 -8.62 -15.66 -13.56
N TYR A 110 -8.44 -14.35 -13.82
CA TYR A 110 -8.41 -13.33 -12.77
C TYR A 110 -9.75 -13.18 -12.04
N GLU A 111 -10.87 -13.47 -12.71
CA GLU A 111 -12.19 -13.46 -12.10
C GLU A 111 -12.31 -14.55 -11.03
N ASP A 112 -11.98 -15.79 -11.40
CA ASP A 112 -12.01 -16.97 -10.52
C ASP A 112 -11.12 -16.79 -9.28
N TYR A 113 -9.89 -16.30 -9.51
CA TYR A 113 -8.98 -15.94 -8.43
C TYR A 113 -9.55 -14.83 -7.52
N PHE A 114 -10.08 -13.75 -8.10
CA PHE A 114 -10.62 -12.64 -7.32
C PHE A 114 -11.79 -13.07 -6.45
N TYR A 115 -12.73 -13.86 -6.97
CA TYR A 115 -13.85 -14.37 -6.17
C TYR A 115 -13.39 -15.30 -5.04
N SER A 116 -12.38 -16.13 -5.29
CA SER A 116 -11.78 -17.01 -4.28
C SER A 116 -11.09 -16.24 -3.15
N ARG A 117 -10.50 -15.08 -3.45
CA ARG A 117 -9.76 -14.24 -2.48
C ARG A 117 -10.48 -12.97 -2.04
N ARG A 118 -11.73 -12.76 -2.48
CA ARG A 118 -12.50 -11.52 -2.23
C ARG A 118 -12.58 -11.15 -0.75
N ALA A 119 -12.78 -12.13 0.14
CA ALA A 119 -12.89 -11.87 1.57
C ALA A 119 -11.59 -11.29 2.15
N TRP A 120 -10.44 -11.79 1.70
CA TRP A 120 -9.13 -11.24 2.05
C TRP A 120 -8.91 -9.86 1.44
N PHE A 121 -9.25 -9.68 0.17
CA PHE A 121 -9.10 -8.40 -0.51
C PHE A 121 -9.93 -7.30 0.16
N PHE A 122 -11.25 -7.53 0.34
CA PHE A 122 -12.14 -6.57 0.97
C PHE A 122 -11.88 -6.42 2.48
N GLY A 123 -11.43 -7.48 3.15
CA GLY A 123 -11.01 -7.41 4.55
C GLY A 123 -9.79 -6.51 4.74
N LEU A 124 -8.74 -6.67 3.91
CA LEU A 124 -7.58 -5.78 3.93
C LEU A 124 -7.94 -4.37 3.50
N LEU A 125 -8.76 -4.20 2.46
CA LEU A 125 -9.22 -2.89 2.00
C LEU A 125 -9.97 -2.16 3.13
N GLY A 126 -10.92 -2.83 3.79
CA GLY A 126 -11.62 -2.29 4.95
C GLY A 126 -10.66 -1.91 6.08
N PHE A 127 -9.67 -2.75 6.35
CA PHE A 127 -8.64 -2.48 7.35
C PHE A 127 -7.77 -1.27 6.97
N THR A 128 -7.44 -1.08 5.69
CA THR A 128 -6.70 0.12 5.26
C THR A 128 -7.45 1.42 5.53
N TYR A 129 -8.78 1.43 5.43
CA TYR A 129 -9.57 2.60 5.82
C TYR A 129 -9.56 2.85 7.32
N LEU A 130 -9.51 1.80 8.15
CA LEU A 130 -9.33 1.97 9.60
C LEU A 130 -7.97 2.58 9.93
N LEU A 131 -6.91 2.12 9.25
CA LEU A 131 -5.57 2.68 9.40
C LEU A 131 -5.52 4.14 8.93
N ASP A 132 -6.15 4.47 7.81
CA ASP A 132 -6.26 5.84 7.29
C ASP A 132 -6.90 6.81 8.29
N VAL A 133 -7.99 6.38 8.95
CA VAL A 133 -8.64 7.18 10.00
C VAL A 133 -7.70 7.37 11.19
N ILE A 134 -7.01 6.32 11.65
CA ILE A 134 -6.06 6.42 12.76
C ILE A 134 -4.90 7.36 12.39
N ASP A 135 -4.38 7.25 11.18
CA ASP A 135 -3.31 8.09 10.67
C ASP A 135 -3.72 9.58 10.63
N THR A 136 -4.90 9.86 10.09
CA THR A 136 -5.47 11.22 10.07
C THR A 136 -5.62 11.79 11.48
N LEU A 137 -6.09 10.99 12.44
CA LEU A 137 -6.19 11.40 13.84
C LEU A 137 -4.81 11.63 14.49
N LEU A 138 -3.78 10.88 14.09
CA LEU A 138 -2.41 11.07 14.57
C LEU A 138 -1.77 12.37 14.05
N LYS A 139 -2.14 12.79 12.83
CA LYS A 139 -1.71 14.06 12.23
C LYS A 139 -2.41 15.27 12.87
N GLY A 140 -3.61 15.06 13.42
CA GLY A 140 -4.39 16.10 14.10
C GLY A 140 -5.28 16.91 13.14
N PRO A 141 -6.22 17.72 13.66
CA PRO A 141 -6.96 18.66 12.83
C PRO A 141 -6.03 19.76 12.33
N GLU A 142 -6.14 20.10 11.04
CA GLU A 142 -5.42 21.22 10.41
C GLU A 142 -5.65 22.55 11.13
#